data_AF-A0A1R1QPT2-F1
#
_entry.id   AF-A0A1R1QPT2-F1
#
_cell.length_a   1.000
_cell.length_b   1.000
_cell.length_c   1.000
_cell.angle_alpha   90.00
_cell.angle_beta   90.00
_cell.angle_gamma   90.00
#
_symmetry.space_group_name_H-M   'P 1'
#
loop_
_entity.id
_entity.type
_entity.pdbx_description
1 polymer ?
#
loop_
_entity_poly.entity_id
_entity_poly.type
_entity_poly.pdbx_seq_one_letter_code
_entity_poly.pdbx_strand_id
1 'polypeptide(L)' 'MDTKKAKNEEVEGLNATRRPESLFHIQDLREHSKELFGVKPEVLDGALFGLNQKQVTKSEAKKRIREFLRKEAK' A
#
# COMPACT_ATOMS: atom_id res chain seq x y z
N MET A 1 -20.04 6.76 -22.62
CA MET A 1 -20.05 5.74 -21.54
C MET A 1 -18.78 4.95 -21.73
N ASP A 2 -17.69 5.44 -21.15
CA ASP A 2 -16.35 5.02 -21.55
C ASP A 2 -15.72 4.31 -20.35
N THR A 3 -16.12 3.06 -20.14
CA THR A 3 -15.47 2.15 -19.20
C THR A 3 -14.18 1.63 -19.83
N LYS A 4 -13.12 2.45 -19.78
CA LYS A 4 -11.76 1.97 -20.04
C LYS A 4 -11.21 1.26 -18.80
N LYS A 5 -11.53 -0.03 -18.75
CA LYS A 5 -10.93 -1.05 -17.91
C LYS A 5 -9.48 -1.26 -18.38
N ALA A 6 -8.53 -0.54 -17.81
CA ALA A 6 -7.10 -0.78 -17.99
C ALA A 6 -6.60 -1.60 -16.79
N LYS A 7 -6.63 -2.91 -16.99
CA LYS A 7 -6.03 -3.94 -16.15
C LYS A 7 -4.52 -3.94 -16.46
N ASN A 8 -3.70 -3.35 -15.59
CA ASN A 8 -2.24 -3.41 -15.68
C ASN A 8 -1.70 -3.75 -14.29
N GLU A 9 -1.42 -5.02 -14.07
CA GLU A 9 -0.05 -5.55 -13.93
C GLU A 9 0.44 -5.42 -12.49
N GLU A 10 -0.15 -6.28 -11.66
CA GLU A 10 0.44 -6.70 -10.41
C GLU A 10 1.56 -7.68 -10.75
N VAL A 11 2.76 -7.17 -10.99
CA VAL A 11 3.97 -7.99 -11.04
C VAL A 11 5.08 -7.39 -10.19
N GLU A 12 5.68 -8.30 -9.45
CA GLU A 12 7.00 -8.24 -8.81
C GLU A 12 7.04 -7.59 -7.42
N GLY A 13 7.48 -8.27 -6.37
CA GLY A 13 8.43 -9.37 -6.36
C GLY A 13 9.51 -8.98 -5.37
N LEU A 14 9.73 -9.85 -4.40
CA LEU A 14 10.83 -9.77 -3.44
C LEU A 14 12.16 -9.74 -4.21
N ASN A 15 12.69 -8.56 -4.55
CA ASN A 15 14.07 -8.48 -5.02
C ASN A 15 14.79 -7.30 -4.36
N ALA A 16 15.48 -7.64 -3.29
CA ALA A 16 16.39 -6.78 -2.55
C ALA A 16 17.62 -6.48 -3.43
N THR A 17 17.54 -5.46 -4.28
CA THR A 17 18.73 -4.83 -4.89
C THR A 17 18.41 -3.40 -5.35
N ARG A 18 18.74 -2.41 -4.51
CA ARG A 18 19.01 -0.98 -4.82
C ARG A 18 18.40 -0.38 -6.12
N ARG A 19 17.10 -0.56 -6.35
CA ARG A 19 16.35 0.23 -7.35
C ARG A 19 15.42 1.19 -6.59
N PRO A 20 15.20 2.41 -7.08
CA PRO A 20 14.21 3.30 -6.49
C PRO A 20 12.87 2.56 -6.45
N GLU A 21 12.35 2.34 -5.25
CA GLU A 21 11.07 1.65 -5.10
C GLU A 21 9.99 2.44 -5.84
N SER A 22 9.17 1.73 -6.64
CA SER A 22 8.03 2.36 -7.29
C SER A 22 7.07 2.95 -6.27
N LEU A 23 6.65 4.19 -6.54
CA LEU A 23 5.59 4.86 -5.80
C LEU A 23 4.24 4.35 -6.31
N PHE A 24 3.43 3.80 -5.41
CA PHE A 24 2.09 3.31 -5.70
C PHE A 24 1.05 4.26 -5.13
N HIS A 25 -0.09 4.42 -5.80
CA HIS A 25 -1.17 5.23 -5.22
C HIS A 25 -1.77 4.52 -4.02
N ILE A 26 -2.17 5.31 -3.03
CA ILE A 26 -2.84 4.79 -1.83
C ILE A 26 -4.12 4.05 -2.21
N GLN A 27 -4.85 4.52 -3.24
CA GLN A 27 -6.07 3.85 -3.72
C GLN A 27 -5.79 2.42 -4.21
N ASP A 28 -4.76 2.23 -5.06
CA ASP A 28 -4.38 0.89 -5.53
C ASP A 28 -3.97 -0.01 -4.36
N LEU A 29 -3.14 0.53 -3.44
CA LEU A 29 -2.73 -0.19 -2.23
C LEU A 29 -3.92 -0.55 -1.33
N ARG A 30 -4.97 0.28 -1.31
CA ARG A 30 -6.19 0.10 -0.52
C ARG A 30 -7.07 -0.99 -1.10
N GLU A 31 -7.28 -0.99 -2.41
CA GLU A 31 -8.01 -2.05 -3.13
C GLU A 31 -7.33 -3.41 -2.95
N HIS A 32 -5.99 -3.45 -3.04
CA HIS A 32 -5.19 -4.65 -2.86
C HIS A 32 -4.66 -4.84 -1.43
N SER A 33 -5.19 -4.10 -0.44
CA SER A 33 -4.61 -4.06 0.93
C SER A 33 -4.59 -5.43 1.61
N LYS A 34 -5.67 -6.18 1.45
CA LYS A 34 -5.83 -7.52 2.00
C LYS A 34 -4.91 -8.53 1.33
N GLU A 35 -4.67 -8.38 0.03
CA GLU A 35 -3.83 -9.30 -0.75
C GLU A 35 -2.34 -9.00 -0.56
N LEU A 36 -1.95 -7.72 -0.59
CA LEU A 36 -0.56 -7.26 -0.49
C LEU A 36 -0.02 -7.29 0.94
N PHE A 37 -0.86 -6.97 1.93
CA PHE A 37 -0.43 -6.77 3.31
C PHE A 37 -1.18 -7.63 4.33
N GLY A 38 -2.25 -8.33 3.92
CA GLY A 38 -3.06 -9.13 4.84
C GLY A 38 -3.92 -8.29 5.80
N VAL A 39 -4.05 -6.98 5.56
CA VAL A 39 -4.82 -6.07 6.43
C VAL A 39 -6.05 -5.55 5.72
N LYS A 40 -7.04 -5.10 6.50
CA LYS A 40 -8.22 -4.45 5.93
C LYS A 40 -7.88 -3.05 5.41
N PRO A 41 -8.61 -2.52 4.41
CA PRO A 41 -8.38 -1.17 3.90
C PRO A 41 -8.46 -0.09 4.99
N GLU A 42 -9.30 -0.27 6.01
CA GLU A 42 -9.41 0.65 7.15
C GLU A 42 -8.12 0.73 7.96
N VAL A 43 -7.39 -0.38 8.09
CA VAL A 43 -6.07 -0.44 8.76
C VAL A 43 -5.02 0.25 7.90
N LEU A 44 -5.07 0.06 6.58
CA LEU A 44 -4.18 0.77 5.66
C LEU A 44 -4.42 2.29 5.75
N ASP A 45 -5.68 2.73 5.74
CA ASP A 45 -6.01 4.15 5.86
C ASP A 45 -5.57 4.73 7.20
N GLY A 46 -5.82 4.01 8.30
CA GLY A 46 -5.36 4.41 9.63
C GLY A 46 -3.84 4.49 9.71
N ALA A 47 -3.14 3.55 9.07
CA ALA A 47 -1.68 3.54 9.00
C ALA A 47 -1.10 4.67 8.13
N LEU A 48 -1.78 5.02 7.04
CA LEU A 48 -1.40 6.11 6.14
C LEU A 48 -2.03 7.45 6.52
N PHE A 49 -2.79 7.48 7.61
CA PHE A 49 -3.47 8.67 8.10
C PHE A 49 -2.46 9.76 8.46
N GLY A 50 -2.68 10.97 7.94
CA GLY A 50 -1.76 12.10 8.13
C GLY A 50 -0.65 12.21 7.08
N LEU A 51 -0.61 11.34 6.06
CA LEU A 51 0.26 11.56 4.91
C LEU A 51 -0.35 12.60 3.96
N ASN A 52 0.40 13.67 3.72
CA ASN A 52 0.08 14.65 2.67
C ASN A 52 0.34 14.10 1.25
N GLN A 53 0.87 12.87 1.14
CA GLN A 53 1.27 12.24 -0.11
C GLN A 53 0.17 11.27 -0.55
N LYS A 54 -0.22 11.32 -1.83
CA LYS A 54 -1.19 10.38 -2.42
C LYS A 54 -0.55 9.08 -2.89
N GLN A 55 0.78 9.01 -2.85
CA GLN A 55 1.57 7.87 -3.29
C GLN A 55 2.60 7.50 -2.24
N VAL A 56 2.88 6.21 -2.12
CA VAL A 56 3.76 5.64 -1.10
C VAL A 56 4.35 4.34 -1.66
N THR A 57 5.58 4.02 -1.24
CA THR A 57 6.21 2.74 -1.62
C THR A 57 5.63 1.60 -0.80
N LYS A 58 5.68 0.38 -1.36
CA LYS A 58 5.18 -0.82 -0.68
C LYS A 58 5.86 -1.04 0.68
N SER A 59 7.16 -0.78 0.78
CA SER A 59 7.92 -0.93 2.03
C SER A 59 7.50 0.10 3.08
N GLU A 60 7.29 1.35 2.66
CA GLU A 60 6.87 2.42 3.56
C GLU A 60 5.43 2.18 4.07
N ALA A 61 4.51 1.77 3.20
CA ALA A 61 3.17 1.33 3.62
C ALA A 61 3.26 0.18 4.63
N LYS A 62 4.03 -0.87 4.33
CA LYS A 62 4.22 -2.02 5.23
C LYS A 62 4.82 -1.62 6.59
N LYS A 63 5.72 -0.65 6.62
CA LYS A 63 6.29 -0.12 7.86
C LYS A 63 5.20 0.58 8.69
N ARG A 64 4.44 1.49 8.10
CA ARG A 64 3.36 2.21 8.78
C ARG A 64 2.25 1.28 9.26
N ILE A 65 1.84 0.32 8.45
CA ILE A 65 0.84 -0.70 8.83
C ILE A 65 1.32 -1.45 10.09
N ARG A 66 2.57 -1.89 10.12
CA ARG A 66 3.14 -2.58 11.30
C ARG A 66 3.19 -1.68 12.54
N GLU A 67 3.54 -0.41 12.39
CA GLU A 67 3.54 0.56 13.49
C GLU A 67 2.13 0.81 14.01
N PHE A 68 1.16 0.94 13.11
CA PHE A 68 -0.25 1.11 13.45
C PHE A 68 -0.82 -0.10 14.22
N LEU A 69 -0.62 -1.31 13.71
CA LEU A 69 -1.05 -2.54 14.37
C LEU A 69 -0.37 -2.75 15.74
N ARG A 70 0.90 -2.36 15.88
CA ARG A 70 1.60 -2.40 17.17
C ARG A 70 1.04 -1.40 18.18
N LYS A 71 0.58 -0.23 17.71
CA LYS A 71 0.03 0.82 18.56
C LYS A 71 -1.36 0.48 19.08
N GLU A 72 -2.22 -0.15 18.27
CA GLU A 72 -3.55 -0.61 18.71
C GLU A 72 -3.51 -1.85 19.63
N ALA A 73 -2.40 -2.60 19.65
CA ALA A 73 -2.26 -3.80 20.46
C ALA A 73 -1.85 -3.54 21.93
N LYS A 74 -1.98 -2.32 22.44
CA LYS A 74 -1.56 -1.93 23.79
C LYS A 74 -2.65 -1.23 24.59
#